data_AF-A0A536UQR4-F1
#
_entry.id   AF-A0A536UQR4-F1
#
_cell.length_a   1.000
_cell.length_b   1.000
_cell.length_c   1.000
_cell.angle_alpha   90.00
_cell.angle_beta   90.00
_cell.angle_gamma   90.00
#
_symmetry.space_group_name_H-M   'P 1'
#
loop_
_entity.id
_entity.type
_entity.pdbx_description
1 polymer ?
#
loop_
_entity_poly.entity_id
_entity_poly.type
_entity_poly.pdbx_seq_one_letter_code
_entity_poly.pdbx_strand_id
1 'polypeptide(L)' 'MLYLTAFLAATALVNAPHALAGQAPGAASDPDLPISHRDRVYAAEQFSNTVSVTDPADNKLLGVIRLG' A
#
# COMPACT_ATOMS: atom_id res chain seq x y z
N MET A 1 -39.29 -0.84 26.82
CA MET A 1 -39.00 -1.69 25.64
C MET A 1 -38.21 -0.95 24.58
N LEU A 2 -38.67 0.20 24.07
CA LEU A 2 -37.96 0.99 23.04
C LEU A 2 -36.54 1.48 23.44
N TYR A 3 -36.35 1.94 24.67
CA TYR A 3 -35.03 2.40 25.14
C TYR A 3 -34.02 1.28 25.31
N LEU A 4 -34.49 0.09 25.71
CA LEU A 4 -33.64 -1.09 25.87
C LEU A 4 -33.15 -1.60 24.52
N THR A 5 -34.04 -1.63 23.51
CA THR A 5 -33.68 -1.98 22.13
C THR A 5 -32.74 -0.95 21.51
N ALA A 6 -32.93 0.35 21.79
CA ALA A 6 -32.03 1.40 21.31
C ALA A 6 -30.62 1.28 21.93
N PHE A 7 -30.55 0.98 23.22
CA PHE A 7 -29.27 0.78 23.92
C PHE A 7 -28.52 -0.46 23.43
N LEU A 8 -29.24 -1.56 23.18
CA LEU A 8 -28.67 -2.78 22.63
C LEU A 8 -28.17 -2.60 21.19
N ALA A 9 -28.89 -1.84 20.37
CA ALA A 9 -28.44 -1.51 19.01
C ALA A 9 -27.19 -0.61 19.01
N ALA A 10 -27.14 0.39 19.89
CA ALA A 10 -25.99 1.29 20.01
C ALA A 10 -24.72 0.54 20.43
N THR A 11 -24.83 -0.37 21.40
CA THR A 11 -23.69 -1.19 21.86
C THR A 11 -23.25 -2.22 20.81
N ALA A 12 -24.15 -2.73 19.97
CA ALA A 12 -23.79 -3.61 18.85
C ALA A 12 -22.97 -2.88 17.77
N LEU A 13 -23.31 -1.63 17.46
CA LEU A 13 -22.58 -0.81 16.47
C LEU A 13 -21.17 -0.46 16.93
N VAL A 14 -20.97 -0.20 18.23
CA VAL A 14 -19.64 0.10 18.81
C VAL A 14 -18.70 -1.12 18.77
N ASN A 15 -19.24 -2.35 18.81
CA ASN A 15 -18.44 -3.59 18.78
C ASN A 15 -18.31 -4.19 17.38
N ALA A 16 -18.81 -3.53 16.33
CA ALA A 16 -18.68 -4.04 14.97
C ALA A 16 -17.19 -4.00 14.55
N PRO A 17 -16.65 -5.06 13.93
CA PRO A 17 -15.29 -5.06 13.43
C PRO A 17 -15.12 -3.97 12.36
N HIS A 18 -14.12 -3.11 12.53
CA HIS A 18 -13.78 -2.12 11.52
C HIS A 18 -13.19 -2.81 10.28
N ALA A 19 -13.68 -2.46 9.09
CA ALA A 19 -13.08 -2.91 7.84
C ALA A 19 -11.74 -2.17 7.63
N LEU A 20 -10.64 -2.90 7.72
CA LEU A 20 -9.31 -2.41 7.34
C LEU A 20 -9.02 -2.87 5.91
N ALA A 21 -8.55 -1.95 5.07
CA ALA A 21 -8.07 -2.32 3.74
C ALA A 21 -6.67 -2.93 3.85
N GLY A 22 -6.46 -4.08 3.20
CA GLY A 22 -5.12 -4.65 2.98
C GLY A 22 -4.43 -4.01 1.78
N GLN A 23 -3.27 -4.55 1.39
CA GLN A 23 -2.57 -4.08 0.20
C GLN A 23 -3.34 -4.43 -1.09
N ALA A 24 -3.64 -3.41 -1.90
CA ALA A 24 -4.16 -3.62 -3.24
C ALA A 24 -3.11 -4.33 -4.13
N PRO A 25 -3.52 -5.22 -5.06
CA PRO A 25 -4.90 -5.57 -5.42
C PRO A 25 -5.49 -6.75 -4.62
N GLY A 26 -4.81 -7.23 -3.56
CA GLY A 26 -5.25 -8.38 -2.77
C GLY A 26 -6.52 -8.10 -1.94
N ALA A 27 -7.15 -9.17 -1.46
CA ALA A 27 -8.22 -9.08 -0.48
C ALA A 27 -7.68 -8.61 0.88
N ALA A 28 -8.54 -8.04 1.74
CA ALA A 28 -8.12 -7.58 3.07
C ALA A 28 -7.58 -8.70 3.99
N SER A 29 -7.91 -9.97 3.68
CA SER A 29 -7.39 -11.14 4.39
C SER A 29 -6.07 -11.67 3.84
N ASP A 30 -5.65 -11.20 2.67
CA ASP A 30 -4.41 -11.66 2.04
C ASP A 30 -3.21 -11.08 2.81
N PRO A 31 -2.10 -11.85 2.93
CA PRO A 31 -0.90 -11.33 3.55
C PRO A 31 -0.28 -10.21 2.70
N ASP A 32 0.34 -9.24 3.36
CA ASP A 32 1.08 -8.19 2.69
C ASP A 32 2.27 -8.76 1.89
N LEU A 33 2.46 -8.23 0.68
CA LEU A 33 3.59 -8.47 -0.21
C LEU A 33 4.75 -7.55 0.19
N PRO A 34 5.88 -8.10 0.66
CA PRO A 34 7.04 -7.30 0.99
C PRO A 34 7.73 -6.79 -0.28
N ILE A 35 8.33 -5.61 -0.18
CA ILE A 35 9.27 -5.10 -1.19
C ILE A 35 10.46 -6.07 -1.30
N SER A 36 10.90 -6.32 -2.53
CA SER A 36 11.96 -7.27 -2.84
C SER A 36 12.92 -6.77 -3.92
N HIS A 37 14.06 -7.44 -4.06
CA HIS A 37 15.03 -7.20 -5.13
C HIS A 37 14.52 -7.49 -6.55
N ARG A 38 13.25 -7.89 -6.72
CA ARG A 38 12.58 -7.97 -8.02
C ARG A 38 11.91 -6.67 -8.42
N ASP A 39 11.59 -5.82 -7.46
CA ASP A 39 10.88 -4.56 -7.68
C ASP A 39 11.82 -3.49 -8.21
N ARG A 40 11.30 -2.52 -8.97
CA ARG A 40 12.09 -1.46 -9.59
C ARG A 40 11.36 -0.13 -9.45
N VAL A 41 12.06 0.87 -8.92
CA VAL A 41 11.61 2.25 -8.96
C VAL A 41 12.31 2.95 -10.11
N TYR A 42 11.53 3.52 -11.03
CA TYR A 42 12.01 4.29 -12.16
C TYR A 42 11.75 5.77 -11.91
N ALA A 43 12.78 6.60 -11.90
CA ALA A 43 12.64 8.05 -11.72
C ALA A 43 13.25 8.79 -12.91
N ALA A 44 12.45 9.64 -13.56
CA ALA A 44 12.89 10.44 -14.69
C ALA A 44 13.58 11.73 -14.22
N GLU A 45 14.71 12.07 -14.83
CA GLU A 45 15.47 13.30 -14.61
C GLU A 45 15.46 14.14 -15.89
N GLN A 46 14.76 15.27 -15.83
CA GLN A 46 14.51 16.14 -16.97
C GLN A 46 15.80 16.81 -17.50
N PHE A 47 16.73 17.19 -16.61
CA PHE A 47 17.91 17.95 -17.03
C PHE A 47 18.97 17.07 -17.71
N SER A 48 19.07 15.81 -17.29
CA SER A 48 20.04 14.87 -17.85
C SER A 48 19.48 14.01 -18.98
N ASN A 49 18.17 14.10 -19.23
CA ASN A 49 17.44 13.22 -20.14
C ASN A 49 17.68 11.73 -19.82
N THR A 50 17.52 11.35 -18.55
CA THR A 50 17.71 9.96 -18.10
C THR A 50 16.56 9.45 -17.23
N VAL A 51 16.50 8.13 -17.10
CA VAL A 51 15.69 7.44 -16.08
C VAL A 51 16.63 6.63 -15.19
N SER A 52 16.63 6.88 -13.89
CA SER A 52 17.34 6.03 -12.93
C SER A 52 16.50 4.83 -12.55
N VAL A 53 17.16 3.68 -12.33
CA VAL A 53 16.53 2.44 -11.90
C VAL A 53 17.08 2.09 -10.52
N THR A 54 16.24 2.10 -9.50
CA THR A 54 16.61 1.84 -8.11
C THR A 54 15.97 0.54 -7.63
N ASP A 55 16.75 -0.28 -6.93
CA ASP A 55 16.25 -1.39 -6.11
C ASP A 55 15.67 -0.81 -4.81
N PRO A 56 14.35 -0.92 -4.58
CA PRO A 56 13.72 -0.33 -3.41
C PRO A 56 13.96 -1.15 -2.13
N ALA A 57 14.42 -2.41 -2.22
CA ALA A 57 14.62 -3.25 -1.05
C ALA A 57 15.82 -2.79 -0.19
N ASP A 58 16.86 -2.26 -0.84
CA ASP A 58 18.07 -1.73 -0.19
C ASP A 58 18.43 -0.30 -0.62
N ASN A 59 17.54 0.37 -1.36
CA ASN A 59 17.71 1.73 -1.90
C ASN A 59 19.00 1.89 -2.75
N LYS A 60 19.30 0.88 -3.57
CA LYS A 60 20.51 0.86 -4.40
C LYS A 60 20.21 1.26 -5.85
N LEU A 61 21.01 2.18 -6.39
CA LEU A 61 20.99 2.49 -7.83
C LEU A 61 21.52 1.27 -8.61
N LEU A 62 20.67 0.70 -9.46
CA LEU A 62 21.02 -0.41 -10.35
C LEU A 62 21.58 0.08 -11.68
N GLY A 63 21.14 1.25 -12.15
CA GLY A 63 21.65 1.85 -13.38
C GLY A 63 20.85 3.07 -13.83
N VAL A 64 21.25 3.60 -14.99
CA VAL A 64 20.60 4.73 -15.65
C VAL A 64 20.32 4.39 -17.11
N ILE A 65 19.18 4.83 -17.60
CA ILE A 65 18.75 4.72 -19.01
C ILE A 65 18.83 6.11 -19.62
N ARG A 66 19.62 6.28 -20.68
CA ARG A 66 19.73 7.55 -21.42
C ARG A 66 18.64 7.63 -22.47
N LEU A 67 17.96 8.78 -22.55
CA LEU A 67 16.80 8.98 -23.42
C LEU A 67 17.08 9.82 -24.68
N GLY A 68 18.35 10.05 -25.06
CA GLY A 68 18.74 10.76 -26.29
C GLY A 68 19.21 12.18 -26.03
#